data_AF-Q0PYJ8-F1
#
_entry.id   AF-Q0PYJ8-F1
#
_cell.length_a   1.000
_cell.length_b   1.000
_cell.length_c   1.000
_cell.angle_alpha   90.00
_cell.angle_beta   90.00
_cell.angle_gamma   90.00
#
_symmetry.space_group_name_H-M   'P 1'
#
loop_
_entity.id
_entity.type
_entity.pdbx_description
1 polymer ?
#
loop_
_entity_poly.entity_id
_entity_poly.type
_entity_poly.pdbx_seq_one_letter_code
_entity_poly.pdbx_strand_id
1 'polypeptide(L)'
;STLCWGIMLSVLLYLSLTMGPLFMLKLYGVPYLIFVMWLDFVTYLHHHGYKQKLPWYRGQEWSYLRGGLTTVDRDYGWINNIHHDIGTHVI
;
A
#
# COMPACT_ATOMS: atom_id res chain seq x y z
N SER A 1 0.81 -6.93 20.11
CA SER A 1 0.22 -7.68 21.24
C SER A 1 -0.73 -8.74 20.70
N THR A 2 -0.52 -10.02 21.02
CA THR A 2 -1.37 -11.14 20.56
C THR A 2 -2.83 -10.98 21.00
N LEU A 3 -3.07 -10.37 22.16
CA LEU A 3 -4.40 -10.13 22.70
C LEU A 3 -5.24 -9.22 21.81
N CYS A 4 -4.68 -8.11 21.34
CA CYS A 4 -5.39 -7.16 20.47
C CYS A 4 -5.80 -7.82 19.14
N TRP A 5 -4.92 -8.63 18.56
CA TRP A 5 -5.21 -9.42 17.36
C TRP A 5 -6.32 -10.44 17.60
N GLY A 6 -6.28 -11.15 18.73
CA GLY A 6 -7.33 -12.10 19.10
C GLY A 6 -8.70 -11.46 19.28
N ILE A 7 -8.76 -10.28 19.92
CA ILE A 7 -10.01 -9.51 20.08
C ILE A 7 -10.53 -9.06 18.71
N MET A 8 -9.67 -8.49 17.86
CA MET A 8 -10.05 -8.04 16.52
C MET A 8 -10.64 -9.19 15.69
N LEU A 9 -9.99 -10.35 15.64
CA LEU A 9 -10.47 -11.51 14.90
C LEU A 9 -11.81 -12.01 15.43
N SER A 10 -11.98 -12.05 16.75
CA SER A 10 -13.23 -12.49 17.38
C SER A 10 -14.40 -11.56 17.03
N VAL A 11 -14.17 -10.25 17.05
CA VAL A 11 -15.19 -9.25 16.67
C VAL A 11 -15.55 -9.38 15.19
N LEU A 12 -14.57 -9.48 14.29
CA LEU A 12 -14.83 -9.64 12.85
C LEU A 12 -15.57 -10.94 12.54
N LEU A 13 -15.24 -12.04 13.21
CA LEU A 13 -15.95 -13.30 13.06
C LEU A 13 -17.39 -13.19 13.56
N TYR A 14 -17.60 -12.62 14.75
CA TYR A 14 -18.94 -12.39 15.30
C TYR A 14 -19.80 -11.53 14.37
N LEU A 15 -19.26 -10.43 13.85
CA LEU A 15 -19.95 -9.56 12.89
C LEU A 15 -20.22 -10.28 11.56
N SER A 16 -19.30 -11.12 11.08
CA SER A 16 -19.51 -11.92 9.87
C SER A 16 -20.63 -12.94 10.02
N LEU A 17 -20.77 -13.54 11.19
CA LEU A 17 -21.85 -14.50 11.47
C LEU A 17 -23.20 -13.81 11.67
N THR A 18 -23.22 -12.62 12.27
CA THR A 18 -24.46 -11.89 12.59
C THR A 18 -24.98 -11.03 11.44
N MET A 19 -24.09 -10.33 10.72
CA MET A 19 -24.44 -9.43 9.60
C MET A 19 -24.30 -10.11 8.22
N GLY A 20 -23.68 -11.29 8.19
CA GLY A 20 -23.45 -12.07 6.99
C GLY A 20 -22.06 -11.83 6.36
N PRO A 21 -21.41 -12.89 5.85
CA PRO A 21 -20.04 -12.80 5.34
C PRO A 21 -19.93 -11.95 4.07
N LEU A 22 -20.97 -11.93 3.22
CA LEU A 22 -20.97 -11.09 2.01
C LEU A 22 -21.04 -9.60 2.34
N PHE A 23 -21.75 -9.23 3.40
CA PHE A 23 -21.78 -7.85 3.87
C PHE A 23 -20.40 -7.43 4.38
N MET A 24 -19.77 -8.25 5.21
CA MET A 24 -18.41 -8.01 5.72
C MET A 24 -17.37 -7.98 4.60
N LEU A 25 -17.48 -8.85 3.59
CA LEU A 25 -16.62 -8.84 2.42
C LEU A 25 -16.71 -7.51 1.66
N LYS A 26 -17.93 -7.00 1.44
CA LYS A 26 -18.13 -5.70 0.76
C LYS A 26 -17.62 -4.53 1.59
N LEU A 27 -17.79 -4.59 2.91
CA LEU A 27 -17.42 -3.49 3.80
C LEU A 27 -15.91 -3.43 4.08
N TYR A 28 -15.25 -4.58 4.20
CA TYR A 28 -13.84 -4.64 4.59
C TYR A 28 -12.95 -5.28 3.53
N GLY A 29 -13.33 -6.45 3.00
CA GLY A 29 -12.46 -7.20 2.11
C GLY A 29 -12.24 -6.53 0.76
N VAL A 30 -13.30 -6.09 0.09
CA VAL A 30 -13.20 -5.39 -1.21
C VAL A 30 -12.42 -4.08 -1.10
N PRO A 31 -12.72 -3.16 -0.16
CA PRO A 31 -11.91 -1.96 0.02
C PRO A 31 -10.45 -2.25 0.37
N TYR A 32 -10.19 -3.25 1.22
CA TYR A 32 -8.84 -3.66 1.56
C TYR A 32 -8.04 -4.16 0.34
N LEU A 33 -8.65 -4.99 -0.50
CA LEU A 33 -8.00 -5.47 -1.73
C LEU A 33 -7.71 -4.33 -2.70
N ILE A 34 -8.66 -3.40 -2.88
CA ILE A 34 -8.45 -2.22 -3.72
C ILE A 34 -7.28 -1.39 -3.17
N PHE A 35 -7.26 -1.14 -1.86
CA PHE A 35 -6.17 -0.40 -1.22
C PHE A 35 -4.81 -1.07 -1.40
N VAL A 36 -4.71 -2.39 -1.18
CA VAL A 36 -3.45 -3.14 -1.35
C VAL A 36 -2.99 -3.11 -2.81
N MET A 37 -3.88 -3.39 -3.76
CA MET A 37 -3.53 -3.32 -5.19
C MET A 37 -3.08 -1.92 -5.59
N TRP A 38 -3.73 -0.89 -5.06
CA TRP A 38 -3.37 0.48 -5.33
C TRP A 38 -2.01 0.86 -4.76
N LEU A 39 -1.75 0.51 -3.50
CA LEU A 39 -0.47 0.72 -2.84
C LEU A 39 0.66 0.02 -3.62
N ASP A 40 0.48 -1.24 -3.99
CA ASP A 40 1.47 -1.99 -4.78
C ASP A 40 1.72 -1.35 -6.14
N PHE A 41 0.66 -0.96 -6.85
CA PHE A 41 0.76 -0.30 -8.15
C PHE A 41 1.62 0.96 -8.06
N VAL A 42 1.41 1.76 -7.02
CA VAL A 42 1.99 3.10 -6.96
C VAL A 42 3.40 3.01 -6.40
N THR A 43 3.66 2.12 -5.45
CA THR A 43 5.02 1.74 -5.06
C THR A 43 5.83 1.23 -6.25
N TYR A 44 5.24 0.37 -7.10
CA TYR A 44 5.90 -0.09 -8.32
C TYR A 44 6.27 1.09 -9.22
N LEU A 45 5.31 1.99 -9.50
CA LEU A 45 5.56 3.16 -10.34
C LEU A 45 6.66 4.07 -9.78
N HIS A 46 6.70 4.32 -8.48
CA HIS A 46 7.73 5.17 -7.88
C HIS A 46 9.10 4.51 -7.87
N HIS A 47 9.20 3.18 -7.89
CA HIS A 47 10.48 2.46 -7.90
C HIS A 47 10.89 1.90 -9.28
N HIS A 48 10.09 2.10 -10.33
CA HIS A 48 10.40 1.64 -11.69
C HIS A 48 10.29 2.76 -12.73
N GLY A 49 11.42 3.24 -13.22
CA GLY A 49 11.46 4.17 -14.34
C GLY A 49 11.58 3.47 -15.71
N TYR A 50 10.65 3.78 -16.63
CA TYR A 50 10.68 3.27 -18.01
C TYR A 50 11.73 3.99 -18.87
N LYS A 51 11.70 5.34 -18.87
CA LYS A 51 12.66 6.17 -19.63
C LYS A 51 14.03 6.25 -18.96
N GLN A 52 14.03 6.45 -17.64
CA GLN A 52 15.23 6.50 -16.81
C GLN A 52 15.26 5.27 -15.92
N LYS A 53 16.15 4.33 -16.20
CA LYS A 53 16.28 3.13 -15.36
C LYS A 53 16.84 3.52 -14.00
N LEU A 54 16.21 3.02 -12.94
CA LEU A 54 16.67 3.20 -11.56
C LEU A 54 17.46 1.95 -11.14
N PRO A 55 18.55 2.11 -10.37
CA PRO A 55 19.29 0.96 -9.87
C PRO A 55 18.45 0.16 -8.87
N TRP A 56 18.42 -1.16 -9.06
CA TRP A 56 17.72 -2.09 -8.15
C TRP A 56 18.70 -2.76 -7.20
N TYR A 57 18.79 -2.23 -5.98
CA TYR A 57 19.61 -2.80 -4.92
C TYR A 57 18.94 -4.00 -4.26
N ARG A 58 19.71 -5.07 -4.01
CA ARG A 58 19.27 -6.29 -3.31
C ARG A 58 20.36 -6.80 -2.36
N GLY A 59 19.96 -7.54 -1.34
CA GLY A 59 20.90 -8.09 -0.36
C GLY A 59 21.72 -7.00 0.33
N GLN A 60 23.04 -7.17 0.38
CA GLN A 60 23.96 -6.23 1.04
C GLN A 60 24.08 -4.86 0.33
N GLU A 61 23.67 -4.76 -0.94
CA GLU A 61 23.70 -3.48 -1.66
C GLU A 61 22.55 -2.55 -1.29
N TRP A 62 21.48 -3.08 -0.68
CA TRP A 62 20.31 -2.30 -0.28
C TRP A 62 20.53 -1.63 1.07
N SER A 63 20.16 -0.35 1.16
CA SER A 63 20.04 0.38 2.41
C SER A 63 18.83 1.29 2.36
N TYR A 64 18.31 1.70 3.52
CA TYR A 64 17.17 2.63 3.59
C TYR A 64 17.41 3.90 2.77
N LEU A 65 18.60 4.50 2.91
CA LEU A 65 19.00 5.69 2.15
C LEU A 65 19.03 5.44 0.64
N ARG A 66 19.68 4.34 0.20
CA ARG A 66 19.76 4.00 -1.23
C ARG A 66 18.39 3.70 -1.84
N GLY A 67 17.49 3.06 -1.08
CA GLY A 67 16.13 2.80 -1.50
C GLY A 67 15.27 4.07 -1.62
N GLY A 68 15.46 5.03 -0.70
CA GLY A 68 14.80 6.34 -0.78
C GLY A 68 15.25 7.14 -2.00
N LEU A 69 16.56 7.21 -2.24
CA LEU A 69 17.15 7.94 -3.38
C LEU A 69 16.85 7.32 -4.76
N THR A 70 16.30 6.11 -4.81
CA THR A 70 15.85 5.46 -6.06
C THR A 70 14.32 5.46 -6.21
N THR A 71 13.64 6.40 -5.58
CA THR A 71 12.24 6.73 -5.86
C THR A 71 12.12 7.84 -6.90
N VAL A 72 11.03 7.84 -7.66
CA VAL A 72 10.70 8.87 -8.66
C VAL A 72 9.28 9.32 -8.44
N ASP A 73 9.12 10.60 -8.10
CA ASP A 73 7.82 11.27 -7.99
C ASP A 73 7.05 11.21 -9.32
N ARG A 74 5.76 10.89 -9.23
CA ARG A 74 4.88 10.78 -10.39
C ARG A 74 3.83 11.88 -10.36
N ASP A 75 3.69 12.56 -11.50
CA ASP A 75 2.55 13.43 -11.76
C ASP A 75 1.42 12.61 -12.40
N TYR A 76 0.36 12.37 -11.63
CA TYR A 76 -0.86 11.70 -12.06
C TYR A 76 -1.91 12.70 -12.60
N GLY A 77 -1.57 13.99 -12.71
CA GLY A 77 -2.43 15.04 -13.20
C GLY A 77 -3.59 15.34 -12.24
N TRP A 78 -4.82 15.31 -12.75
CA TRP A 78 -6.01 15.75 -12.00
C TRP A 78 -6.34 14.87 -10.78
N ILE A 79 -5.75 13.67 -10.66
CA ILE A 79 -5.96 12.79 -9.50
C ILE A 79 -4.90 12.92 -8.40
N ASN A 80 -3.89 13.79 -8.55
CA ASN A 80 -2.81 13.95 -7.55
C ASN A 80 -3.35 14.12 -6.12
N ASN A 81 -4.39 14.94 -5.95
CA ASN A 81 -4.96 15.29 -4.64
C ASN A 81 -5.88 14.23 -4.02
N ILE A 82 -6.19 13.13 -4.72
CA ILE A 82 -7.11 12.08 -4.24
C ILE A 82 -6.43 10.72 -4.07
N HIS A 83 -5.27 10.57 -4.70
CA HIS A 83 -4.68 9.27 -4.98
C HIS A 83 -3.70 8.86 -3.88
N HIS A 84 -2.68 9.68 -3.63
CA HIS A 84 -1.58 9.42 -2.71
C HIS A 84 -0.63 10.63 -2.81
N ASP A 85 -0.94 11.72 -2.10
CA ASP A 85 -0.06 12.87 -2.03
C ASP A 85 0.90 12.69 -0.85
N ILE A 86 2.12 12.25 -1.16
CA ILE A 86 3.21 12.16 -0.19
C ILE A 86 4.21 13.31 -0.33
N GLY A 87 3.85 14.36 -1.08
CA GLY A 87 4.70 15.51 -1.34
C GLY A 87 6.01 15.10 -2.02
N THR A 88 7.09 15.76 -1.65
CA THR A 88 8.44 15.36 -2.05
C THR A 88 8.79 14.07 -1.31
N HIS A 89 9.01 12.95 -2.02
CA HIS A 89 9.76 11.84 -1.44
C HIS A 89 11.08 12.40 -0.85
N VAL A 90 11.52 11.79 0.26
CA VAL A 90 12.72 12.19 1.01
C VAL A 90 13.84 12.64 0.06
N ILE A 91 14.31 13.88 0.25
CA ILE A 91 15.36 14.56 -0.54
C ILE A 91 16.56 13.65 -0.78
#